data_AF-A0A329TS71-F1
#
_entry.id   AF-A0A329TS71-F1
#
_cell.length_a   1.000
_cell.length_b   1.000
_cell.length_c   1.000
_cell.angle_alpha   90.00
_cell.angle_beta   90.00
_cell.angle_gamma   90.00
#
_symmetry.space_group_name_H-M   'P 1'
#
loop_
_entity.id
_entity.type
_entity.pdbx_description
1 polymer ?
#
loop_
_entity_poly.entity_id
_entity_poly.type
_entity_poly.pdbx_seq_one_letter_code
_entity_poly.pdbx_strand_id
1 'polypeptide(L)'
;MKYDERTCKFNMDTGCVELLLRDGRMISIDCTGVEDELDVTMVQRAELDYLIYNDPLGYADLILNGDPKEYLKNVSGSRTLED
;
A
#
# COMPACT_ATOMS: atom_id res chain seq x y z
N MET A 1 -13.19 3.64 -6.01
CA MET A 1 -13.70 5.03 -5.81
C MET A 1 -12.85 6.01 -6.63
N LYS A 2 -13.33 7.20 -7.01
CA LYS A 2 -12.55 8.09 -7.90
C LYS A 2 -11.73 9.08 -7.04
N TYR A 3 -10.54 8.67 -6.65
CA TYR A 3 -9.59 9.43 -5.82
C TYR A 3 -9.15 10.73 -6.48
N ASP A 4 -8.78 11.73 -5.68
CA ASP A 4 -7.99 12.86 -6.16
C ASP A 4 -6.52 12.45 -6.04
N GLU A 5 -5.98 11.97 -7.16
CA GLU A 5 -4.59 11.53 -7.34
C GLU A 5 -3.54 12.54 -6.82
N ARG A 6 -3.92 13.81 -6.69
CA ARG A 6 -3.04 14.91 -6.28
C ARG A 6 -2.77 14.99 -4.77
N THR A 7 -3.36 14.10 -3.96
CA THR A 7 -3.33 14.23 -2.49
C THR A 7 -3.03 12.94 -1.73
N CYS A 8 -2.60 11.89 -2.44
CA CYS A 8 -2.11 10.69 -1.78
C CYS A 8 -0.60 10.84 -1.50
N LYS A 9 -0.20 10.71 -0.24
CA LYS A 9 1.20 10.81 0.18
C LYS A 9 1.49 9.88 1.34
N PHE A 10 2.70 9.36 1.39
CA PHE A 10 3.21 8.72 2.59
C PHE A 10 3.69 9.79 3.59
N ASN A 11 3.17 9.72 4.81
CA ASN A 11 3.59 10.55 5.92
C ASN A 11 4.62 9.77 6.76
N MET A 12 5.90 10.12 6.61
CA MET A 12 6.99 9.44 7.33
C MET A 12 6.98 9.70 8.84
N ASP A 13 6.33 10.77 9.31
CA ASP A 13 6.23 11.08 10.74
C ASP A 13 5.30 10.09 11.45
N THR A 14 4.20 9.73 10.78
CA THR A 14 3.20 8.80 11.32
C THR A 14 3.36 7.37 10.83
N GLY A 15 4.09 7.15 9.74
CA GLY A 15 4.16 5.84 9.08
C GLY A 15 2.88 5.47 8.32
N CYS A 16 2.05 6.47 7.97
CA CYS A 16 0.77 6.25 7.32
C CYS A 16 0.74 6.75 5.88
N VAL A 17 0.02 6.06 5.00
CA VAL A 17 -0.40 6.62 3.71
C VAL A 17 -1.67 7.44 3.91
N GLU A 18 -1.56 8.73 3.66
CA GLU A 18 -2.66 9.70 3.78
C GLU A 18 -3.24 10.01 2.40
N LEU A 19 -4.56 9.98 2.31
CA LEU A 19 -5.31 10.22 1.09
C LEU A 19 -6.48 11.16 1.38
N LEU A 20 -6.62 12.24 0.61
CA LEU A 20 -7.78 13.12 0.67
C LEU A 20 -8.81 12.72 -0.40
N LEU A 21 -10.03 12.48 0.03
CA LEU A 21 -11.16 12.24 -0.86
C LEU A 21 -11.70 13.56 -1.41
N ARG A 22 -12.36 13.52 -2.57
CA ARG A 22 -13.09 14.68 -3.16
C ARG A 22 -14.06 15.36 -2.21
N ASP A 23 -14.61 14.59 -1.29
CA ASP A 23 -15.58 15.01 -0.29
C ASP A 23 -14.91 15.71 0.92
N GLY A 24 -13.58 15.89 0.91
CA GLY A 24 -12.81 16.53 1.97
C GLY A 24 -12.48 15.61 3.16
N ARG A 25 -12.94 14.35 3.14
CA ARG A 25 -12.57 13.34 4.14
C ARG A 25 -11.15 12.83 3.91
N MET A 26 -10.37 12.73 4.98
CA MET A 26 -9.04 12.14 4.96
C MET A 26 -9.08 10.68 5.40
N ILE A 27 -8.41 9.82 4.65
CA ILE A 27 -8.13 8.44 5.04
C ILE A 27 -6.65 8.36 5.37
N SER A 28 -6.32 7.78 6.52
CA SER A 28 -4.96 7.44 6.93
C SER A 28 -4.85 5.93 7.06
N ILE A 29 -4.03 5.31 6.22
CA ILE A 29 -3.78 3.87 6.23
C ILE A 29 -2.49 3.65 7.00
N ASP A 30 -2.57 2.96 8.13
CA ASP A 30 -1.41 2.60 8.95
C ASP A 30 -0.63 1.47 8.28
N CYS A 31 0.53 1.80 7.70
CA CYS A 31 1.28 0.82 6.92
C CYS A 31 1.76 -0.34 7.79
N THR A 32 2.20 -0.05 9.01
CA THR A 32 2.68 -1.07 9.95
C THR A 32 1.57 -2.03 10.41
N GLY A 33 0.39 -1.52 10.72
CA GLY A 33 -0.77 -2.34 11.09
C GLY A 33 -1.28 -3.17 9.91
N VAL A 34 -1.22 -2.65 8.68
CA VAL A 34 -1.53 -3.45 7.48
C VAL A 34 -0.51 -4.56 7.29
N GLU A 35 0.78 -4.29 7.43
CA GLU A 35 1.85 -5.30 7.35
C GLU A 35 1.65 -6.41 8.40
N ASP A 36 1.30 -6.05 9.63
CA ASP A 36 1.03 -6.99 10.74
C ASP A 36 -0.24 -7.82 10.50
N GLU A 37 -1.35 -7.20 10.11
CA GLU A 37 -2.63 -7.88 9.85
C GLU A 37 -2.55 -8.87 8.68
N LEU A 38 -1.70 -8.57 7.70
CA LEU A 38 -1.47 -9.41 6.54
C LEU A 38 -0.43 -10.52 6.78
N ASP A 39 0.24 -10.53 7.93
CA ASP A 39 1.36 -11.44 8.27
C ASP A 39 2.40 -11.48 7.14
N VAL A 40 2.81 -10.30 6.67
CA VAL A 40 3.67 -10.20 5.49
C VAL A 40 5.08 -10.73 5.78
N THR A 41 5.61 -11.49 4.82
CA THR A 41 7.03 -11.90 4.86
C THR A 41 7.95 -10.72 4.55
N MET A 42 9.24 -10.83 4.88
CA MET A 42 10.23 -9.77 4.60
C MET A 42 10.26 -9.34 3.11
N VAL A 43 10.03 -10.26 2.18
CA VAL A 43 10.00 -9.97 0.73
C VAL A 43 8.74 -9.20 0.35
N GLN A 44 7.58 -9.63 0.85
CA GLN A 44 6.30 -8.95 0.63
C GLN A 44 6.30 -7.57 1.27
N ARG A 45 6.92 -7.43 2.43
CA ARG A 45 7.15 -6.16 3.11
C ARG A 45 7.90 -5.17 2.21
N ALA A 46 9.00 -5.61 1.61
CA ALA A 46 9.78 -4.77 0.69
C ALA A 46 8.97 -4.33 -0.55
N GLU A 47 8.02 -5.15 -1.01
CA GLU A 47 7.14 -4.76 -2.12
C GLU A 47 6.11 -3.72 -1.69
N LEU A 48 5.50 -3.88 -0.51
CA LEU A 48 4.60 -2.88 0.04
C LEU A 48 5.34 -1.56 0.28
N ASP A 49 6.55 -1.62 0.84
CA ASP A 49 7.41 -0.44 1.04
C ASP A 49 7.69 0.26 -0.30
N TYR A 50 8.05 -0.50 -1.34
CA TYR A 50 8.23 0.03 -2.69
C TYR A 50 6.96 0.73 -3.20
N LEU A 51 5.78 0.11 -3.04
CA LEU A 51 4.50 0.71 -3.40
C LEU A 51 4.24 2.00 -2.62
N ILE A 52 4.46 2.02 -1.30
CA ILE A 52 4.25 3.18 -0.44
C ILE A 52 5.10 4.38 -0.90
N TYR A 53 6.36 4.14 -1.25
CA TYR A 53 7.28 5.20 -1.67
C TYR A 53 7.11 5.62 -3.13
N ASN A 54 6.91 4.66 -4.04
CA ASN A 54 6.88 4.93 -5.48
C ASN A 54 5.48 5.27 -5.99
N ASP A 55 4.44 4.64 -5.44
CA ASP A 55 3.05 4.84 -5.84
C ASP A 55 2.09 4.71 -4.64
N PRO A 56 2.08 5.68 -3.71
CA PRO A 56 1.24 5.62 -2.51
C PRO A 56 -0.25 5.51 -2.84
N LEU A 57 -0.66 6.01 -4.01
CA LEU A 57 -2.04 5.86 -4.48
C LEU A 57 -2.38 4.41 -4.82
N GLY A 58 -1.50 3.69 -5.51
CA GLY A 58 -1.67 2.26 -5.81
C GLY A 58 -1.65 1.40 -4.55
N TYR A 59 -0.81 1.75 -3.57
CA TYR A 59 -0.89 1.15 -2.24
C TYR A 59 -2.28 1.37 -1.61
N ALA A 60 -2.76 2.61 -1.57
CA ALA A 60 -4.05 2.92 -0.99
C ALA A 60 -5.21 2.23 -1.72
N ASP A 61 -5.16 2.14 -3.05
CA ASP A 61 -6.17 1.43 -3.84
C ASP A 61 -6.14 -0.08 -3.56
N LEU A 62 -4.95 -0.68 -3.45
CA LEU A 62 -4.78 -2.09 -3.11
C LEU A 62 -5.41 -2.43 -1.75
N ILE A 63 -5.21 -1.58 -0.74
CA ILE A 63 -5.74 -1.81 0.61
C ILE A 63 -7.25 -1.51 0.68
N LEU A 64 -7.74 -0.46 0.00
CA LEU A 64 -9.13 -0.02 0.13
C LEU A 64 -10.11 -0.70 -0.82
N ASN A 65 -9.68 -1.07 -2.04
CA ASN A 65 -10.55 -1.67 -3.06
C ASN A 65 -10.02 -3.02 -3.59
N GLY A 66 -8.73 -3.28 -3.44
CA GLY A 66 -8.09 -4.50 -3.94
C GLY A 66 -8.11 -5.66 -2.95
N ASP A 67 -7.28 -6.67 -3.25
CA ASP A 67 -6.99 -7.78 -2.34
C ASP A 67 -5.47 -7.87 -2.11
N PRO A 68 -4.96 -7.34 -0.98
CA PRO A 68 -3.53 -7.34 -0.72
C PRO A 68 -2.95 -8.75 -0.54
N LYS A 69 -3.75 -9.73 -0.09
CA LYS A 69 -3.27 -11.10 0.11
C LYS A 69 -3.00 -11.78 -1.22
N GLU A 70 -3.92 -11.65 -2.18
CA GLU A 70 -3.74 -12.19 -3.53
C GLU A 70 -2.59 -11.49 -4.27
N TYR A 71 -2.49 -10.16 -4.16
CA TYR A 71 -1.39 -9.39 -4.74
C TYR A 71 -0.02 -9.87 -4.23
N LEU A 72 0.15 -9.96 -2.90
CA LEU A 72 1.40 -10.35 -2.28
C LEU A 72 1.76 -11.83 -2.53
N LYS A 73 0.75 -12.69 -2.73
CA LYS A 73 0.99 -14.08 -3.14
C LYS A 73 1.60 -14.16 -4.55
N ASN A 74 1.17 -13.29 -5.46
CA ASN A 74 1.70 -13.24 -6.82
C ASN A 74 3.12 -12.64 -6.87
N VAL A 75 3.39 -11.62 -6.05
CA VAL A 75 4.72 -11.01 -5.90
C VAL A 75 5.75 -12.04 -5.41
N SER A 76 5.38 -12.82 -4.40
CA SER A 76 6.27 -13.86 -3.85
C SER A 76 6.56 -14.99 -4.85
N GLY A 77 5.67 -15.22 -5.83
CA GLY A 77 5.86 -16.21 -6.89
C GLY A 77 6.67 -15.70 -8.09
N SER A 78 6.62 -14.40 -8.36
CA SER A 78 7.19 -13.79 -9.57
C SER A 78 8.69 -13.45 -9.43
N ARG A 79 9.16 -13.15 -8.20
CA ARG A 79 10.56 -12.75 -7.97
C ARG A 79 11.57 -13.91 -7.82
N THR A 80 11.11 -15.17 -7.92
CA THR A 80 12.00 -16.35 -7.93
C THR A 80 12.49 -16.71 -9.34
N LEU A 81 12.16 -15.92 -10.36
CA LEU A 81 12.61 -16.17 -11.73
C LEU A 81 13.36 -14.96 -12.32
N GLU A 82 14.50 -14.61 -11.73
CA GLU A 82 15.54 -13.88 -12.47
C GLU A 82 16.93 -14.32 -11.94
N ASP A 83 17.53 -15.22 -12.74
CA ASP A 83 18.87 -15.88 -12.77
C ASP A 83 19.29 -16.81 -11.62
#